data_AF-A0A1I4MV51-F1
#
_entry.id   AF-A0A1I4MV51-F1
#
_cell.length_a   1.000
_cell.length_b   1.000
_cell.length_c   1.000
_cell.angle_alpha   90.00
_cell.angle_beta   90.00
_cell.angle_gamma   90.00
#
_symmetry.space_group_name_H-M   'P 1'
#
loop_
_entity.id
_entity.type
_entity.pdbx_description
1 polymer ?
#
loop_
_entity_poly.entity_id
_entity_poly.type
_entity_poly.pdbx_seq_one_letter_code
_entity_poly.pdbx_strand_id
1 'polypeptide(L)'
;MRKNRTSAPNWKTTLGGTLLSMSLVISAVPSMALADSISVQEPEAQVQTQVLTPSAPAYALTDSIQASLKSLSVSKSADGTRIGAVVRLHNNTTQMKRVPDYEIRVKASDGSEYKITPSASNPKSMLAMENVELTGMVTVDRQDDITLTGMSFVEVDEYVYPKQETVRLTLPITSVWNTAKPDITDPSFVKAWGDTFMVPESPSPIKFTPSSLSEQTDDKGVHTQVVTILAENPGKASETVPGFRLDGKAGDQIFTGKRADTNPIVLAAGDRKYIQYLIPTDKDIKLDSLLLMTTETFSASAGAAGSAGGAAGAAAGTQSTTPGFDVGRLKINVSEAAVTLPNTLPAYTIGTPIAFDPLNRLMNSGTQVSLMELHMHENTGSGFKSVVAKFRLQNKSDQTVTLPAFQTELLGSDGSSYAGTRQTATAANLMPNLSYVVSYSFMVPASEKGEQLGIKLLDNLTSAPYSTTIAGFQTAVQVDNVDSSEMAFYPFNVKLNDWTLSAYTNPGLPITYSYKLKMDLNVDRVEDVVVDANFPKFTIELVDGLGRTLGSQSVPFTGTGMLISGEQTVQINNIKTEQQEYPLTIKLYETIDTPNGEAKRLVKTLQQ
;
A
#
# COMPACT_ATOMS: atom_id res chain seq x y z
N MET A 1 26.18 -30.83 -60.33
CA MET A 1 26.96 -29.69 -59.78
C MET A 1 27.20 -29.99 -58.29
N ARG A 2 28.43 -29.93 -57.74
CA ARG A 2 29.11 -28.73 -57.15
C ARG A 2 28.21 -28.01 -56.13
N LYS A 3 28.52 -27.87 -54.82
CA LYS A 3 29.67 -28.27 -53.94
C LYS A 3 29.08 -28.72 -52.56
N ASN A 4 29.64 -29.60 -51.72
CA ASN A 4 30.94 -29.62 -51.00
C ASN A 4 31.17 -28.37 -50.10
N ARG A 5 31.79 -28.40 -48.89
CA ARG A 5 32.42 -29.41 -47.99
C ARG A 5 32.75 -28.67 -46.64
N THR A 6 33.04 -29.20 -45.43
CA THR A 6 33.15 -30.55 -44.78
C THR A 6 32.96 -30.37 -43.24
N SER A 7 32.95 -31.45 -42.43
CA SER A 7 32.96 -31.40 -40.95
C SER A 7 34.33 -31.68 -40.31
N ALA A 8 34.60 -31.05 -39.15
CA ALA A 8 35.62 -31.41 -38.14
C ALA A 8 37.12 -31.37 -38.57
N PRO A 9 38.09 -31.60 -37.65
CA PRO A 9 38.36 -30.84 -36.42
C PRO A 9 39.84 -30.37 -36.34
N ASN A 10 40.26 -29.68 -35.27
CA ASN A 10 41.68 -29.70 -34.87
C ASN A 10 41.96 -29.28 -33.41
N TRP A 11 43.08 -29.76 -32.86
CA TRP A 11 43.62 -29.51 -31.52
C TRP A 11 44.97 -28.78 -31.66
N LYS A 12 45.31 -27.86 -30.74
CA LYS A 12 46.71 -27.58 -30.30
C LYS A 12 46.81 -26.57 -29.14
N THR A 13 47.18 -27.12 -27.98
CA THR A 13 48.20 -26.64 -27.02
C THR A 13 48.75 -25.20 -27.14
N THR A 14 48.71 -24.48 -26.01
CA THR A 14 49.88 -23.75 -25.45
C THR A 14 49.94 -24.03 -23.94
N LEU A 15 51.14 -24.04 -23.34
CA LEU A 15 51.37 -24.39 -21.93
C LEU A 15 52.29 -23.36 -21.26
N GLY A 16 51.97 -22.98 -20.03
CA GLY A 16 52.77 -22.08 -19.17
C GLY A 16 51.87 -21.25 -18.25
N GLY A 17 52.16 -21.05 -16.95
CA GLY A 17 53.25 -21.60 -16.13
C GLY A 17 53.95 -20.52 -15.31
N THR A 18 54.41 -20.87 -14.10
CA THR A 18 55.20 -20.03 -13.15
C THR A 18 54.54 -18.73 -12.65
N LEU A 19 54.91 -18.13 -11.51
CA LEU A 19 55.25 -18.62 -10.15
C LEU A 19 55.22 -17.39 -9.20
N LEU A 20 55.63 -17.55 -7.93
CA LEU A 20 55.61 -16.59 -6.80
C LEU A 20 54.19 -16.23 -6.30
N SER A 21 53.79 -16.31 -5.02
CA SER A 21 54.43 -16.51 -3.69
C SER A 21 54.78 -15.25 -2.88
N MET A 22 54.51 -15.37 -1.56
CA MET A 22 54.98 -14.55 -0.43
C MET A 22 54.36 -13.15 -0.24
N SER A 23 53.38 -13.13 0.67
CA SER A 23 53.49 -12.45 1.97
C SER A 23 54.19 -11.10 2.07
N LEU A 24 53.47 -10.10 2.60
CA LEU A 24 54.06 -9.14 3.54
C LEU A 24 53.19 -9.06 4.81
N VAL A 25 53.87 -8.86 5.94
CA VAL A 25 53.32 -8.60 7.29
C VAL A 25 54.08 -7.36 7.80
N ILE A 26 53.59 -6.71 8.87
CA ILE A 26 54.20 -5.52 9.52
C ILE A 26 53.96 -4.24 8.70
N SER A 27 53.65 -3.06 9.28
CA SER A 27 53.60 -2.63 10.69
C SER A 27 52.34 -1.81 11.01
N ALA A 28 51.96 -1.80 12.29
CA ALA A 28 51.24 -0.67 12.87
C ALA A 28 52.25 0.40 13.33
N VAL A 29 51.92 1.69 13.16
CA VAL A 29 52.63 2.82 13.78
C VAL A 29 51.60 3.83 14.27
N PRO A 30 51.59 4.21 15.57
CA PRO A 30 50.68 5.23 16.08
C PRO A 30 51.24 6.64 15.78
N SER A 31 50.49 7.43 15.00
CA SER A 31 50.81 8.85 14.78
C SER A 31 50.28 9.70 15.94
N MET A 32 51.13 10.00 16.92
CA MET A 32 50.87 11.11 17.84
C MET A 32 51.20 12.44 17.16
N ALA A 33 50.27 13.39 17.19
CA ALA A 33 50.50 14.78 16.86
C ALA A 33 49.89 15.66 17.95
N LEU A 34 50.58 16.74 18.32
CA LEU A 34 50.20 17.66 19.39
C LEU A 34 50.41 19.10 18.89
N ALA A 35 49.44 19.97 19.20
CA ALA A 35 49.32 21.35 18.73
C ALA A 35 49.14 21.49 17.19
N ASP A 36 48.52 22.56 16.68
CA ASP A 36 48.01 23.76 17.38
C ASP A 36 46.54 24.09 16.98
N SER A 37 46.00 25.08 17.67
CA SER A 37 44.66 25.64 17.63
C SER A 37 44.14 26.07 16.25
N ILE A 38 42.85 25.78 16.01
CA ILE A 38 41.78 26.79 15.80
C ILE A 38 40.43 26.08 15.93
N SER A 39 39.49 26.68 16.66
CA SER A 39 38.15 26.13 16.87
C SER A 39 37.19 26.57 15.76
N VAL A 40 36.73 25.63 14.93
CA VAL A 40 35.53 25.77 14.10
C VAL A 40 34.52 24.72 14.56
N GLN A 41 33.33 25.17 14.94
CA GLN A 41 32.32 24.36 15.60
C GLN A 41 31.27 23.89 14.56
N GLU A 42 31.57 22.80 13.86
CA GLU A 42 30.53 22.08 13.11
C GLU A 42 29.53 21.41 14.08
N PRO A 43 28.23 21.33 13.72
CA PRO A 43 27.23 20.72 14.57
C PRO A 43 27.47 19.20 14.63
N GLU A 44 27.61 18.67 15.86
CA GLU A 44 27.76 17.24 16.07
C GLU A 44 26.56 16.48 15.48
N ALA A 45 26.83 15.65 14.46
CA ALA A 45 25.85 14.69 13.97
C ALA A 45 25.55 13.70 15.09
N GLN A 46 24.44 13.91 15.81
CA GLN A 46 24.06 13.07 16.93
C GLN A 46 23.95 11.61 16.45
N VAL A 47 24.88 10.78 16.92
CA VAL A 47 24.86 9.35 16.71
C VAL A 47 23.62 8.83 17.43
N GLN A 48 22.53 8.63 16.67
CA GLN A 48 21.29 8.08 17.19
C GLN A 48 21.59 6.71 17.77
N THR A 49 21.65 6.63 19.10
CA THR A 49 21.83 5.39 19.84
C THR A 49 20.80 4.39 19.34
N GLN A 50 21.25 3.24 18.85
CA GLN A 50 20.34 2.18 18.44
C GLN A 50 19.44 1.84 19.62
N VAL A 51 18.14 2.05 19.47
CA VAL A 51 17.14 1.59 20.43
C VAL A 51 17.05 0.08 20.29
N LEU A 52 18.00 -0.60 20.93
CA LEU A 52 17.95 -2.04 21.15
C LEU A 52 16.63 -2.35 21.87
N THR A 53 15.86 -3.28 21.31
CA THR A 53 14.69 -3.82 22.01
C THR A 53 15.11 -4.34 23.39
N PRO A 54 14.30 -4.12 24.44
CA PRO A 54 14.69 -4.51 25.79
C PRO A 54 14.89 -6.02 25.87
N SER A 55 16.15 -6.45 25.96
CA SER A 55 16.48 -7.86 26.12
C SER A 55 15.80 -8.40 27.37
N ALA A 56 15.08 -9.52 27.22
CA ALA A 56 14.49 -10.22 28.36
C ALA A 56 15.56 -10.49 29.43
N PRO A 57 15.26 -10.28 30.74
CA PRO A 57 16.23 -10.48 31.80
C PRO A 57 16.74 -11.92 31.82
N ALA A 58 18.06 -12.07 31.91
CA ALA A 58 18.73 -13.36 31.93
C ALA A 58 19.04 -13.78 33.38
N TYR A 59 18.64 -15.00 33.74
CA TYR A 59 18.79 -15.56 35.09
C TYR A 59 19.71 -16.78 35.03
N ALA A 60 20.54 -16.99 36.05
CA ALA A 60 21.38 -18.19 36.12
C ALA A 60 20.51 -19.44 36.34
N LEU A 61 20.60 -20.41 35.43
CA LEU A 61 19.98 -21.74 35.56
C LEU A 61 21.00 -22.76 36.07
N THR A 62 22.27 -22.59 35.70
CA THR A 62 23.46 -23.22 36.30
C THR A 62 24.61 -22.21 36.29
N ASP A 63 25.75 -22.54 36.93
CA ASP A 63 26.99 -21.75 36.88
C ASP A 63 27.50 -21.46 35.44
N SER A 64 27.02 -22.23 34.46
CA SER A 64 27.46 -22.16 33.06
C SER A 64 26.38 -21.79 32.05
N ILE A 65 25.10 -21.78 32.45
CA ILE A 65 23.96 -21.58 31.54
C ILE A 65 22.97 -20.58 32.18
N GLN A 66 22.62 -19.55 31.43
CA GLN A 66 21.52 -18.64 31.76
C GLN A 66 20.26 -19.00 30.99
N ALA A 67 19.11 -18.59 31.53
CA ALA A 67 17.79 -18.72 30.90
C ALA A 67 17.03 -17.38 30.91
N SER A 68 16.28 -17.10 29.85
CA SER A 68 15.34 -15.98 29.75
C SER A 68 14.08 -16.37 28.99
N LEU A 69 12.92 -15.81 29.39
CA LEU A 69 11.63 -16.09 28.76
C LEU A 69 11.51 -15.31 27.45
N LYS A 70 11.41 -16.00 26.30
CA LYS A 70 11.25 -15.39 24.97
C LYS A 70 9.78 -15.14 24.63
N SER A 71 8.91 -16.09 24.98
CA SER A 71 7.46 -15.98 24.77
C SER A 71 6.69 -16.96 25.63
N LEU A 72 5.46 -16.57 25.97
CA LEU A 72 4.47 -17.39 26.66
C LEU A 72 3.09 -17.06 26.09
N SER A 73 2.32 -18.08 25.73
CA SER A 73 1.01 -17.96 25.11
C SER A 73 -0.04 -18.82 25.82
N VAL A 74 -1.27 -18.34 25.81
CA VAL A 74 -2.49 -19.06 26.19
C VAL A 74 -3.47 -18.92 25.02
N SER A 75 -3.96 -20.05 24.50
CA SER A 75 -4.98 -20.06 23.45
C SER A 75 -6.06 -21.11 23.71
N LYS A 76 -7.33 -20.76 23.48
CA LYS A 76 -8.43 -21.72 23.59
C LYS A 76 -8.59 -22.48 22.27
N SER A 77 -8.84 -23.78 22.37
CA SER A 77 -9.09 -24.68 21.25
C SER A 77 -10.25 -25.63 21.57
N ALA A 78 -10.77 -26.35 20.58
CA ALA A 78 -11.83 -27.33 20.81
C ALA A 78 -11.41 -28.43 21.82
N ASP A 79 -10.12 -28.74 21.88
CA ASP A 79 -9.52 -29.75 22.77
C ASP A 79 -9.17 -29.19 24.18
N GLY A 80 -9.64 -27.98 24.51
CA GLY A 80 -9.29 -27.26 25.74
C GLY A 80 -8.28 -26.14 25.53
N THR A 81 -7.69 -25.66 26.63
CA THR A 81 -6.76 -24.52 26.62
C THR A 81 -5.33 -25.00 26.38
N ARG A 82 -4.65 -24.40 25.40
CA ARG A 82 -3.24 -24.67 25.06
C ARG A 82 -2.35 -23.60 25.69
N ILE A 83 -1.29 -24.03 26.36
CA ILE A 83 -0.25 -23.18 26.93
C ILE A 83 1.04 -23.45 26.18
N GLY A 84 1.57 -22.45 25.47
CA GLY A 84 2.78 -22.54 24.66
C GLY A 84 3.90 -21.67 25.24
N ALA A 85 5.11 -22.21 25.37
CA ALA A 85 6.25 -21.52 25.98
C ALA A 85 7.50 -21.62 25.11
N VAL A 86 8.29 -20.54 25.05
CA VAL A 86 9.67 -20.57 24.52
C VAL A 86 10.61 -19.93 25.53
N VAL A 87 11.63 -20.67 25.95
CA VAL A 87 12.70 -20.18 26.81
C VAL A 87 14.00 -20.18 26.02
N ARG A 88 14.73 -19.06 26.02
CA ARG A 88 16.08 -18.98 25.47
C ARG A 88 17.08 -19.36 26.54
N LEU A 89 18.01 -20.24 26.22
CA LEU A 89 19.18 -20.56 27.03
C LEU A 89 20.43 -19.96 26.40
N HIS A 90 21.35 -19.43 27.21
CA HIS A 90 22.66 -18.95 26.78
C HIS A 90 23.79 -19.70 27.50
N ASN A 91 24.78 -20.20 26.75
CA ASN A 91 25.94 -20.90 27.30
C ASN A 91 27.10 -19.92 27.50
N ASN A 92 27.36 -19.53 28.74
CA ASN A 92 28.40 -18.56 29.11
C ASN A 92 29.85 -19.09 28.97
N THR A 93 30.05 -20.31 28.45
CA THR A 93 31.36 -20.98 28.43
C THR A 93 31.93 -21.14 27.03
N THR A 94 33.26 -21.24 26.95
CA THR A 94 34.02 -21.49 25.72
C THR A 94 34.00 -22.95 25.25
N GLN A 95 33.10 -23.78 25.81
CA GLN A 95 32.98 -25.21 25.53
C GLN A 95 31.53 -25.56 25.19
N MET A 96 31.33 -26.64 24.43
CA MET A 96 30.00 -27.21 24.23
C MET A 96 29.43 -27.69 25.58
N LYS A 97 28.15 -27.41 25.84
CA LYS A 97 27.41 -27.92 26.99
C LYS A 97 26.20 -28.74 26.53
N ARG A 98 25.74 -29.69 27.36
CA ARG A 98 24.44 -30.32 27.20
C ARG A 98 23.35 -29.34 27.65
N VAL A 99 22.20 -29.33 27.00
CA VAL A 99 21.02 -28.65 27.54
C VAL A 99 20.57 -29.39 28.81
N PRO A 100 20.29 -28.71 29.94
CA PRO A 100 19.81 -29.37 31.16
C PRO A 100 18.45 -30.05 30.94
N ASP A 101 18.34 -31.34 31.29
CA ASP A 101 17.10 -32.13 31.16
C ASP A 101 16.11 -31.83 32.33
N TYR A 102 15.83 -30.56 32.60
CA TYR A 102 14.88 -30.13 33.63
C TYR A 102 13.44 -30.07 33.10
N GLU A 103 12.46 -30.32 33.97
CA GLU A 103 11.06 -30.07 33.65
C GLU A 103 10.77 -28.56 33.64
N ILE A 104 10.13 -28.08 32.57
CA ILE A 104 9.53 -26.73 32.56
C ILE A 104 8.09 -26.86 33.07
N ARG A 105 7.78 -26.16 34.16
CA ARG A 105 6.41 -26.02 34.69
C ARG A 105 5.96 -24.57 34.62
N VAL A 106 4.68 -24.35 34.39
CA VAL A 106 4.08 -23.01 34.38
C VAL A 106 2.94 -22.96 35.40
N LYS A 107 2.94 -21.92 36.23
CA LYS A 107 2.01 -21.72 37.34
C LYS A 107 0.90 -20.74 36.97
N ALA A 108 -0.33 -21.07 37.34
CA ALA A 108 -1.51 -20.23 37.19
C ALA A 108 -1.82 -19.41 38.46
N SER A 109 -2.66 -18.39 38.32
CA SER A 109 -3.11 -17.52 39.43
C SER A 109 -3.96 -18.23 40.49
N ASP A 110 -4.58 -19.36 40.15
CA ASP A 110 -5.30 -20.23 41.10
C ASP A 110 -4.36 -21.20 41.88
N GLY A 111 -3.06 -21.16 41.60
CA GLY A 111 -2.05 -22.01 42.20
C GLY A 111 -1.74 -23.30 41.45
N SER A 112 -2.51 -23.65 40.41
CA SER A 112 -2.27 -24.83 39.56
C SER A 112 -0.90 -24.77 38.87
N GLU A 113 -0.22 -25.91 38.71
CA GLU A 113 1.04 -26.01 37.96
C GLU A 113 0.90 -27.02 36.83
N TYR A 114 1.30 -26.60 35.63
CA TYR A 114 1.21 -27.41 34.40
C TYR A 114 2.61 -27.73 33.88
N LYS A 115 2.92 -29.02 33.74
CA LYS A 115 4.15 -29.50 33.09
C LYS A 115 4.04 -29.28 31.58
N ILE A 116 4.97 -28.52 31.04
CA ILE A 116 5.07 -28.26 29.59
C ILE A 116 5.74 -29.46 28.92
N THR A 117 5.20 -29.93 27.79
CA THR A 117 5.86 -30.97 26.99
C THR A 117 6.86 -30.30 26.06
N PRO A 118 8.16 -30.66 26.09
CA PRO A 118 9.16 -30.07 25.21
C PRO A 118 8.99 -30.53 23.75
N SER A 119 9.31 -29.65 22.80
CA SER A 119 9.32 -29.99 21.37
C SER A 119 10.39 -31.03 21.05
N ALA A 120 10.08 -31.98 20.17
CA ALA A 120 11.03 -32.96 19.65
C ALA A 120 12.17 -32.31 18.83
N SER A 121 11.96 -31.09 18.33
CA SER A 121 12.93 -30.26 17.63
C SER A 121 13.93 -29.53 18.54
N ASN A 122 13.75 -29.58 19.87
CA ASN A 122 14.63 -28.85 20.79
C ASN A 122 16.07 -29.41 20.73
N PRO A 123 17.10 -28.55 20.68
CA PRO A 123 18.49 -28.98 20.69
C PRO A 123 18.86 -29.62 22.04
N LYS A 124 19.70 -30.66 21.99
CA LYS A 124 20.18 -31.40 23.19
C LYS A 124 21.53 -30.90 23.70
N SER A 125 22.16 -29.99 22.96
CA SER A 125 23.49 -29.43 23.21
C SER A 125 23.57 -28.00 22.69
N MET A 126 24.41 -27.20 23.33
CA MET A 126 24.71 -25.82 22.99
C MET A 126 26.20 -25.70 22.69
N LEU A 127 26.56 -25.02 21.60
CA LEU A 127 27.94 -24.62 21.31
C LEU A 127 28.42 -23.53 22.28
N ALA A 128 29.71 -23.23 22.23
CA ALA A 128 30.33 -22.17 23.02
C ALA A 128 29.72 -20.80 22.68
N MET A 129 29.33 -20.02 23.70
CA MET A 129 28.66 -18.72 23.55
C MET A 129 27.37 -18.73 22.71
N GLU A 130 26.74 -19.89 22.52
CA GLU A 130 25.52 -20.02 21.73
C GLU A 130 24.27 -19.59 22.53
N ASN A 131 23.26 -19.12 21.80
CA ASN A 131 21.88 -19.01 22.28
C ASN A 131 21.04 -20.11 21.62
N VAL A 132 20.34 -20.93 22.40
CA VAL A 132 19.37 -21.90 21.88
C VAL A 132 17.99 -21.63 22.44
N GLU A 133 16.96 -22.01 21.71
CA GLU A 133 15.57 -21.83 22.13
C GLU A 133 14.91 -23.19 22.38
N LEU A 134 14.27 -23.32 23.55
CA LEU A 134 13.51 -24.49 23.94
C LEU A 134 12.02 -24.15 23.84
N THR A 135 11.37 -24.66 22.81
CA THR A 135 9.90 -24.57 22.66
C THR A 135 9.23 -25.73 23.38
N GLY A 136 8.08 -25.47 23.98
CA GLY A 136 7.22 -26.50 24.53
C GLY A 136 5.76 -26.09 24.53
N MET A 137 4.87 -27.07 24.64
CA MET A 137 3.43 -26.85 24.68
C MET A 137 2.75 -27.87 25.61
N VAL A 138 1.60 -27.52 26.17
CA VAL A 138 0.67 -28.46 26.81
C VAL A 138 -0.76 -28.04 26.47
N THR A 139 -1.65 -29.02 26.28
CA THR A 139 -3.10 -28.80 26.24
C THR A 139 -3.69 -29.26 27.55
N VAL A 140 -4.53 -28.45 28.18
CA VAL A 140 -5.23 -28.76 29.43
C VAL A 140 -6.74 -28.69 29.18
N ASP A 141 -7.47 -29.69 29.69
CA ASP A 141 -8.94 -29.74 29.59
C ASP A 141 -9.57 -28.76 30.59
N ARG A 142 -9.49 -27.47 30.24
CA ARG A 142 -10.05 -26.32 30.94
C ARG A 142 -10.63 -25.35 29.92
N GLN A 143 -11.84 -24.90 30.18
CA GLN A 143 -12.62 -23.98 29.34
C GLN A 143 -12.67 -22.56 29.94
N ASP A 144 -12.26 -22.39 31.19
CA ASP A 144 -12.17 -21.13 31.89
C ASP A 144 -10.91 -20.31 31.49
N ASP A 145 -10.79 -19.09 32.02
CA ASP A 145 -9.70 -18.17 31.65
C ASP A 145 -8.47 -18.40 32.54
N ILE A 146 -7.40 -18.96 31.98
CA ILE A 146 -6.15 -19.20 32.69
C ILE A 146 -5.24 -17.96 32.62
N THR A 147 -4.95 -17.36 33.78
CA THR A 147 -3.90 -16.35 33.95
C THR A 147 -2.65 -17.01 34.53
N LEU A 148 -1.48 -16.76 33.93
CA LEU A 148 -0.21 -17.37 34.32
C LEU A 148 0.62 -16.39 35.17
N THR A 149 1.28 -16.88 36.23
CA THR A 149 1.95 -16.05 37.25
C THR A 149 3.44 -16.33 37.43
N GLY A 150 3.92 -17.52 37.08
CA GLY A 150 5.35 -17.84 37.05
C GLY A 150 5.68 -19.03 36.16
N MET A 151 6.95 -19.18 35.80
CA MET A 151 7.49 -20.37 35.14
C MET A 151 8.67 -20.90 35.95
N SER A 152 8.79 -22.20 36.13
CA SER A 152 9.87 -22.82 36.90
C SER A 152 10.56 -23.95 36.15
N PHE A 153 11.87 -24.06 36.37
CA PHE A 153 12.67 -25.23 36.03
C PHE A 153 12.76 -26.13 37.26
N VAL A 154 12.30 -27.37 37.13
CA VAL A 154 12.29 -28.37 38.20
C VAL A 154 13.15 -29.54 37.80
N GLU A 155 14.15 -29.86 38.62
CA GLU A 155 14.86 -31.14 38.54
C GLU A 155 14.07 -32.19 39.32
N VAL A 156 13.85 -33.35 38.71
CA VAL A 156 13.08 -34.46 39.30
C VAL A 156 13.98 -35.70 39.32
N ASP A 157 14.35 -36.15 40.52
CA ASP A 157 15.00 -37.45 40.67
C ASP A 157 13.94 -38.55 40.64
N GLU A 158 13.90 -39.30 39.54
CA GLU A 158 12.99 -40.44 39.35
C GLU A 158 13.48 -41.74 40.02
N TYR A 159 14.71 -41.78 40.53
CA TYR A 159 15.32 -42.98 41.14
C TYR A 159 15.15 -43.04 42.67
N VAL A 160 14.69 -41.95 43.29
CA VAL A 160 14.31 -41.88 44.71
C VAL A 160 12.80 -42.03 44.86
N TYR A 161 12.35 -42.73 45.93
CA TYR A 161 10.92 -42.84 46.26
C TYR A 161 10.63 -42.36 47.70
N PRO A 162 9.69 -41.42 47.91
CA PRO A 162 8.98 -40.64 46.88
C PRO A 162 9.94 -39.80 46.03
N LYS A 163 9.54 -39.45 44.80
CA LYS A 163 10.36 -38.64 43.88
C LYS A 163 10.81 -37.34 44.55
N GLN A 164 12.10 -37.01 44.40
CA GLN A 164 12.64 -35.78 44.95
C GLN A 164 12.63 -34.68 43.88
N GLU A 165 11.85 -33.62 44.12
CA GLU A 165 11.75 -32.47 43.22
C GLU A 165 12.54 -31.27 43.78
N THR A 166 13.35 -30.63 42.95
CA THR A 166 14.14 -29.44 43.30
C THR A 166 13.91 -28.34 42.28
N VAL A 167 13.30 -27.23 42.70
CA VAL A 167 13.18 -26.03 41.86
C VAL A 167 14.56 -25.41 41.69
N ARG A 168 15.06 -25.37 40.46
CA ARG A 168 16.39 -24.84 40.10
C ARG A 168 16.35 -23.36 39.75
N LEU A 169 15.27 -22.90 39.12
CA LEU A 169 15.06 -21.51 38.76
C LEU A 169 13.55 -21.23 38.67
N THR A 170 13.14 -20.03 39.09
CA THR A 170 11.80 -19.48 38.81
C THR A 170 11.97 -18.19 38.02
N LEU A 171 11.38 -18.14 36.83
CA LEU A 171 11.30 -16.96 35.97
C LEU A 171 9.99 -16.21 36.27
N PRO A 172 10.04 -14.89 36.54
CA PRO A 172 8.83 -14.07 36.60
C PRO A 172 8.26 -13.93 35.18
N ILE A 173 6.93 -14.00 35.08
CA ILE A 173 6.22 -13.74 33.82
C ILE A 173 6.02 -12.22 33.70
N THR A 174 6.66 -11.60 32.71
CA THR A 174 6.51 -10.18 32.40
C THR A 174 5.34 -9.91 31.44
N SER A 175 5.09 -10.82 30.50
CA SER A 175 3.95 -10.75 29.58
C SER A 175 3.48 -12.16 29.18
N VAL A 176 2.19 -12.25 28.82
CA VAL A 176 1.55 -13.46 28.28
C VAL A 176 0.69 -13.03 27.11
N TRP A 177 0.85 -13.67 25.95
CA TRP A 177 -0.09 -13.52 24.86
C TRP A 177 -1.34 -14.37 25.11
N ASN A 178 -2.54 -13.80 25.09
CA ASN A 178 -3.78 -14.52 25.31
C ASN A 178 -4.73 -14.37 24.11
N THR A 179 -4.99 -15.43 23.35
CA THR A 179 -5.86 -15.33 22.15
C THR A 179 -7.34 -15.14 22.47
N ALA A 180 -7.78 -15.40 23.71
CA ALA A 180 -9.14 -15.14 24.16
C ALA A 180 -9.32 -13.69 24.66
N LYS A 181 -8.22 -13.00 25.01
CA LYS A 181 -8.15 -11.57 25.35
C LYS A 181 -6.98 -10.90 24.60
N PRO A 182 -7.06 -10.81 23.26
CA PRO A 182 -5.96 -10.39 22.40
C PRO A 182 -5.74 -8.87 22.52
N ASP A 183 -4.79 -8.48 23.38
CA ASP A 183 -4.31 -7.11 23.52
C ASP A 183 -2.88 -7.07 24.06
N ILE A 184 -2.21 -5.93 23.92
CA ILE A 184 -0.88 -5.64 24.45
C ILE A 184 -0.97 -4.27 25.11
N THR A 185 -0.88 -4.25 26.45
CA THR A 185 -1.07 -3.04 27.28
C THR A 185 0.25 -2.47 27.82
N ASP A 186 1.37 -3.16 27.64
CA ASP A 186 2.69 -2.66 28.02
C ASP A 186 3.13 -1.54 27.06
N PRO A 187 3.34 -0.28 27.53
CA PRO A 187 3.68 0.84 26.67
C PRO A 187 4.97 0.66 25.86
N SER A 188 5.90 -0.21 26.28
CA SER A 188 7.12 -0.48 25.50
C SER A 188 6.84 -1.23 24.19
N PHE A 189 5.80 -2.08 24.18
CA PHE A 189 5.33 -2.85 23.02
C PHE A 189 4.12 -2.21 22.30
N VAL A 190 3.64 -1.06 22.77
CA VAL A 190 2.67 -0.22 22.06
C VAL A 190 3.42 0.83 21.22
N LYS A 191 2.90 1.15 20.03
CA LYS A 191 3.42 2.15 19.09
C LYS A 191 2.29 2.99 18.52
N ALA A 192 2.57 4.23 18.15
CA ALA A 192 1.66 5.08 17.37
C ALA A 192 1.70 4.69 15.89
N TRP A 193 0.72 5.17 15.11
CA TRP A 193 0.80 5.12 13.66
C TRP A 193 1.98 5.95 13.15
N GLY A 194 2.74 5.42 12.19
CA GLY A 194 3.96 6.06 11.67
C GLY A 194 5.21 5.87 12.54
N ASP A 195 5.12 5.29 13.75
CA ASP A 195 6.30 4.90 14.51
C ASP A 195 7.07 3.81 13.77
N THR A 196 8.41 3.93 13.78
CA THR A 196 9.28 2.90 13.22
C THR A 196 9.59 1.83 14.26
N PHE A 197 9.44 0.56 13.89
CA PHE A 197 9.71 -0.60 14.74
C PHE A 197 10.64 -1.61 14.06
N MET A 198 11.14 -2.57 14.83
CA MET A 198 11.76 -3.81 14.35
C MET A 198 10.92 -4.98 14.92
N VAL A 199 10.92 -6.15 14.29
CA VAL A 199 10.19 -7.32 14.81
C VAL A 199 10.84 -7.76 16.14
N PRO A 200 10.14 -7.72 17.28
CA PRO A 200 10.73 -8.11 18.57
C PRO A 200 11.19 -9.57 18.56
N GLU A 201 12.32 -9.84 19.23
CA GLU A 201 13.00 -11.14 19.23
C GLU A 201 13.50 -11.64 17.86
N SER A 202 13.48 -10.81 16.80
CA SER A 202 14.12 -11.12 15.52
C SER A 202 15.59 -10.69 15.51
N PRO A 203 16.51 -11.46 14.91
CA PRO A 203 17.89 -11.02 14.67
C PRO A 203 18.01 -10.03 13.49
N SER A 204 16.91 -9.80 12.74
CA SER A 204 16.94 -9.00 11.52
C SER A 204 17.01 -7.49 11.82
N PRO A 205 17.95 -6.74 11.22
CA PRO A 205 18.07 -5.29 11.41
C PRO A 205 17.04 -4.46 10.61
N ILE A 206 16.10 -5.11 9.89
CA ILE A 206 15.12 -4.42 9.05
C ILE A 206 14.15 -3.61 9.91
N LYS A 207 14.02 -2.34 9.55
CA LYS A 207 13.07 -1.39 10.13
C LYS A 207 11.76 -1.41 9.34
N PHE A 208 10.66 -1.21 10.07
CA PHE A 208 9.30 -1.19 9.53
C PHE A 208 8.58 0.07 10.00
N THR A 209 7.93 0.78 9.08
CA THR A 209 7.17 2.00 9.37
C THR A 209 5.79 1.92 8.71
N PRO A 210 4.67 1.92 9.47
CA PRO A 210 3.33 1.98 8.88
C PRO A 210 3.14 3.28 8.10
N SER A 211 2.75 3.20 6.82
CA SER A 211 2.64 4.37 5.94
C SER A 211 1.20 4.73 5.61
N SER A 212 0.34 3.77 5.29
CA SER A 212 -1.07 4.03 4.97
C SER A 212 -2.01 2.86 5.30
N LEU A 213 -3.28 3.20 5.55
CA LEU A 213 -4.40 2.27 5.65
C LEU A 213 -5.44 2.66 4.60
N SER A 214 -5.91 1.70 3.80
CA SER A 214 -6.99 1.92 2.82
C SER A 214 -7.93 0.73 2.75
N GLU A 215 -9.24 0.98 2.82
CA GLU A 215 -10.23 -0.04 2.50
C GLU A 215 -10.27 -0.25 0.98
N GLN A 216 -10.22 -1.52 0.54
CA GLN A 216 -10.38 -1.93 -0.84
C GLN A 216 -11.35 -3.12 -0.89
N THR A 217 -12.24 -3.17 -1.87
CA THR A 217 -13.16 -4.30 -2.09
C THR A 217 -12.69 -5.08 -3.32
N ASP A 218 -12.56 -6.41 -3.22
CA ASP A 218 -12.16 -7.25 -4.36
C ASP A 218 -13.33 -7.53 -5.34
N ASP A 219 -13.02 -8.13 -6.50
CA ASP A 219 -14.00 -8.49 -7.54
C ASP A 219 -15.12 -9.45 -7.07
N LYS A 220 -15.04 -9.97 -5.84
CA LYS A 220 -16.01 -10.88 -5.22
C LYS A 220 -16.83 -10.20 -4.11
N GLY A 221 -16.60 -8.92 -3.85
CA GLY A 221 -17.26 -8.16 -2.78
C GLY A 221 -16.63 -8.34 -1.39
N VAL A 222 -15.39 -8.84 -1.29
CA VAL A 222 -14.70 -8.98 0.00
C VAL A 222 -14.04 -7.67 0.39
N HIS A 223 -14.58 -7.04 1.45
CA HIS A 223 -13.99 -5.85 2.07
C HIS A 223 -12.64 -6.22 2.72
N THR A 224 -11.59 -5.49 2.38
CA THR A 224 -10.22 -5.73 2.85
C THR A 224 -9.56 -4.42 3.23
N GLN A 225 -9.17 -4.31 4.50
CA GLN A 225 -8.29 -3.26 4.97
C GLN A 225 -6.85 -3.56 4.52
N VAL A 226 -6.32 -2.74 3.61
CA VAL A 226 -4.95 -2.84 3.09
C VAL A 226 -4.04 -1.94 3.90
N VAL A 227 -3.13 -2.56 4.66
CA VAL A 227 -2.07 -1.90 5.43
C VAL A 227 -0.81 -1.85 4.58
N THR A 228 -0.29 -0.66 4.32
CA THR A 228 1.03 -0.49 3.68
C THR A 228 2.08 -0.18 4.74
N ILE A 229 3.21 -0.87 4.68
CA ILE A 229 4.38 -0.67 5.56
C ILE A 229 5.61 -0.46 4.70
N LEU A 230 6.40 0.58 5.01
CA LEU A 230 7.75 0.75 4.49
C LEU A 230 8.70 -0.20 5.23
N ALA A 231 9.36 -1.10 4.50
CA ALA A 231 10.48 -1.89 5.03
C ALA A 231 11.81 -1.29 4.53
N GLU A 232 12.74 -1.04 5.45
CA GLU A 232 14.08 -0.50 5.18
C GLU A 232 15.16 -1.43 5.73
N ASN A 233 16.21 -1.70 4.95
CA ASN A 233 17.41 -2.38 5.42
C ASN A 233 18.55 -1.38 5.71
N PRO A 234 18.73 -0.91 6.96
CA PRO A 234 19.85 -0.04 7.35
C PRO A 234 21.20 -0.79 7.47
N GLY A 235 21.24 -2.09 7.15
CA GLY A 235 22.43 -2.93 7.22
C GLY A 235 23.40 -2.73 6.07
N LYS A 236 24.58 -3.37 6.17
CA LYS A 236 25.66 -3.34 5.16
C LYS A 236 25.67 -4.56 4.23
N ALA A 237 24.70 -5.46 4.37
CA ALA A 237 24.54 -6.68 3.59
C ALA A 237 23.07 -6.85 3.20
N SER A 238 22.80 -7.66 2.17
CA SER A 238 21.44 -8.00 1.79
C SER A 238 20.77 -8.87 2.86
N GLU A 239 19.54 -8.54 3.21
CA GLU A 239 18.79 -9.16 4.29
C GLU A 239 17.39 -9.57 3.81
N THR A 240 16.87 -10.68 4.32
CA THR A 240 15.52 -11.15 3.98
C THR A 240 14.49 -10.58 4.95
N VAL A 241 13.44 -9.94 4.44
CA VAL A 241 12.37 -9.36 5.26
C VAL A 241 11.71 -10.46 6.10
N PRO A 242 11.81 -10.43 7.45
CA PRO A 242 11.31 -11.49 8.31
C PRO A 242 9.82 -11.76 8.12
N GLY A 243 9.42 -13.02 8.31
CA GLY A 243 8.03 -13.44 8.29
C GLY A 243 7.32 -13.07 9.60
N PHE A 244 6.29 -12.24 9.50
CA PHE A 244 5.32 -11.98 10.56
C PHE A 244 3.92 -11.84 9.94
N ARG A 245 2.90 -11.83 10.80
CA ARG A 245 1.52 -11.54 10.43
C ARG A 245 1.08 -10.23 11.12
N LEU A 246 0.15 -9.51 10.50
CA LEU A 246 -0.55 -8.39 11.12
C LEU A 246 -2.02 -8.73 11.19
N ASP A 247 -2.59 -8.73 12.38
CA ASP A 247 -4.02 -8.90 12.60
C ASP A 247 -4.64 -7.54 12.97
N GLY A 248 -5.81 -7.22 12.41
CA GLY A 248 -6.54 -6.01 12.77
C GLY A 248 -7.42 -6.24 13.99
N LYS A 249 -7.50 -5.25 14.89
CA LYS A 249 -8.41 -5.26 16.04
C LYS A 249 -9.45 -4.14 15.90
N ALA A 250 -10.71 -4.46 16.13
CA ALA A 250 -11.82 -3.51 16.27
C ALA A 250 -12.70 -3.93 17.45
N GLY A 251 -12.75 -3.14 18.52
CA GLY A 251 -13.34 -3.55 19.80
C GLY A 251 -12.73 -4.86 20.30
N ASP A 252 -13.56 -5.86 20.58
CA ASP A 252 -13.12 -7.21 20.97
C ASP A 252 -12.88 -8.16 19.76
N GLN A 253 -13.16 -7.73 18.53
CA GLN A 253 -12.98 -8.56 17.32
C GLN A 253 -11.55 -8.48 16.79
N ILE A 254 -11.02 -9.64 16.36
CA ILE A 254 -9.75 -9.77 15.64
C ILE A 254 -9.99 -10.27 14.23
N PHE A 255 -9.41 -9.60 13.26
CA PHE A 255 -9.45 -9.91 11.84
C PHE A 255 -8.05 -10.39 11.41
N THR A 256 -7.92 -11.68 11.10
CA THR A 256 -6.64 -12.29 10.77
C THR A 256 -6.13 -11.83 9.40
N GLY A 257 -4.98 -11.15 9.38
CA GLY A 257 -4.41 -10.65 8.14
C GLY A 257 -3.42 -11.62 7.49
N LYS A 258 -2.98 -11.26 6.28
CA LYS A 258 -1.95 -11.98 5.51
C LYS A 258 -1.10 -11.00 4.72
N ARG A 259 0.17 -11.34 4.46
CA ARG A 259 1.02 -10.56 3.53
C ARG A 259 0.48 -10.67 2.10
N ALA A 260 0.58 -9.62 1.30
CA ALA A 260 0.25 -9.67 -0.13
C ALA A 260 1.34 -10.39 -0.94
N ASP A 261 2.62 -10.09 -0.67
CA ASP A 261 3.75 -10.79 -1.27
C ASP A 261 3.78 -12.27 -0.82
N THR A 262 3.68 -13.20 -1.77
CA THR A 262 3.80 -14.65 -1.53
C THR A 262 5.24 -15.16 -1.56
N ASN A 263 6.17 -14.40 -2.16
CA ASN A 263 7.58 -14.73 -2.26
C ASN A 263 8.40 -14.07 -1.15
N PRO A 264 9.51 -14.68 -0.68
CA PRO A 264 10.48 -14.03 0.19
C PRO A 264 11.00 -12.73 -0.44
N ILE A 265 10.98 -11.62 0.31
CA ILE A 265 11.53 -10.34 -0.13
C ILE A 265 12.94 -10.21 0.45
N VAL A 266 13.91 -9.94 -0.41
CA VAL A 266 15.28 -9.59 -0.02
C VAL A 266 15.49 -8.11 -0.33
N LEU A 267 16.10 -7.38 0.61
CA LEU A 267 16.49 -5.98 0.47
C LEU A 267 18.03 -5.90 0.50
N ALA A 268 18.67 -5.24 -0.47
CA ALA A 268 20.11 -4.96 -0.40
C ALA A 268 20.44 -3.94 0.70
N ALA A 269 21.73 -3.65 0.90
CA ALA A 269 22.19 -2.67 1.87
C ALA A 269 21.68 -1.25 1.52
N GLY A 270 20.86 -0.65 2.39
CA GLY A 270 20.20 0.64 2.16
C GLY A 270 18.91 0.59 1.34
N ASP A 271 18.48 -0.59 0.86
CA ASP A 271 17.25 -0.73 0.09
C ASP A 271 16.00 -0.46 0.95
N ARG A 272 14.96 0.03 0.27
CA ARG A 272 13.62 0.27 0.81
C ARG A 272 12.57 -0.33 -0.11
N LYS A 273 11.55 -0.98 0.45
CA LYS A 273 10.38 -1.47 -0.30
C LYS A 273 9.12 -1.33 0.54
N TYR A 274 8.02 -0.90 -0.07
CA TYR A 274 6.70 -1.10 0.52
C TYR A 274 6.31 -2.58 0.50
N ILE A 275 5.72 -3.03 1.61
CA ILE A 275 5.12 -4.35 1.78
C ILE A 275 3.66 -4.15 2.22
N GLN A 276 2.74 -4.93 1.65
CA GLN A 276 1.32 -4.84 1.97
C GLN A 276 0.90 -6.00 2.87
N TYR A 277 0.02 -5.70 3.83
CA TYR A 277 -0.77 -6.69 4.56
C TYR A 277 -2.25 -6.46 4.31
N LEU A 278 -2.98 -7.56 4.18
CA LEU A 278 -4.36 -7.64 3.73
C LEU A 278 -5.16 -8.22 4.89
N ILE A 279 -6.05 -7.41 5.47
CA ILE A 279 -6.90 -7.78 6.61
C ILE A 279 -8.34 -7.79 6.10
N PRO A 280 -8.93 -8.97 5.77
CA PRO A 280 -10.33 -9.06 5.40
C PRO A 280 -11.20 -8.67 6.59
N THR A 281 -12.17 -7.78 6.39
CA THR A 281 -13.13 -7.34 7.42
C THR A 281 -14.55 -7.46 6.90
N ASP A 282 -15.53 -7.33 7.80
CA ASP A 282 -16.86 -6.94 7.38
C ASP A 282 -16.86 -5.48 6.87
N LYS A 283 -17.92 -5.10 6.14
CA LYS A 283 -18.10 -3.74 5.63
C LYS A 283 -18.23 -2.72 6.77
N ASP A 284 -17.72 -1.50 6.54
CA ASP A 284 -17.78 -0.34 7.47
C ASP A 284 -17.00 -0.54 8.79
N ILE A 285 -16.25 -1.65 8.95
CA ILE A 285 -15.40 -1.91 10.11
C ILE A 285 -14.13 -1.03 10.06
N LYS A 286 -13.98 -0.20 11.09
CA LYS A 286 -12.75 0.58 11.35
C LYS A 286 -11.87 -0.17 12.36
N LEU A 287 -10.57 -0.24 12.11
CA LEU A 287 -9.60 -0.86 13.00
C LEU A 287 -9.09 0.15 14.04
N ASP A 288 -9.09 -0.21 15.32
CA ASP A 288 -8.52 0.58 16.42
C ASP A 288 -6.98 0.38 16.52
N SER A 289 -6.51 -0.81 16.15
CA SER A 289 -5.09 -1.17 16.21
C SER A 289 -4.74 -2.35 15.32
N LEU A 290 -3.45 -2.46 14.99
CA LEU A 290 -2.85 -3.64 14.38
C LEU A 290 -2.00 -4.38 15.41
N LEU A 291 -2.03 -5.71 15.36
CA LEU A 291 -1.27 -6.58 16.25
C LEU A 291 -0.23 -7.35 15.42
N LEU A 292 1.05 -7.20 15.76
CA LEU A 292 2.14 -7.94 15.13
C LEU A 292 2.25 -9.32 15.76
N MET A 293 2.06 -10.34 14.94
CA MET A 293 1.95 -11.73 15.32
C MET A 293 3.11 -12.55 14.76
N THR A 294 3.73 -13.37 15.60
CA THR A 294 4.76 -14.36 15.23
C THR A 294 4.34 -15.75 15.68
N THR A 295 4.47 -16.76 14.82
CA THR A 295 4.17 -18.16 15.16
C THR A 295 5.44 -18.88 15.61
N GLU A 296 5.45 -19.43 16.83
CA GLU A 296 6.53 -20.28 17.34
C GLU A 296 6.26 -21.74 16.93
N THR A 297 7.30 -22.47 16.51
CA THR A 297 7.17 -23.84 15.98
C THR A 297 7.38 -24.90 17.07
N PHE A 298 6.46 -25.86 17.12
CA PHE A 298 6.50 -27.02 18.01
C PHE A 298 6.46 -28.32 17.20
N SER A 299 6.90 -29.42 17.81
CA SER A 299 6.81 -30.75 17.22
C SER A 299 6.58 -31.77 18.34
N ALA A 300 5.48 -32.52 18.24
CA ALA A 300 5.22 -33.59 19.19
C ALA A 300 6.25 -34.71 18.99
N SER A 301 6.74 -35.30 20.09
CA SER A 301 7.57 -36.50 20.01
C SER A 301 6.72 -37.70 19.59
N ALA A 302 7.28 -38.59 18.77
CA ALA A 302 6.53 -39.70 18.15
C ALA A 302 6.00 -40.77 19.14
N GLY A 303 6.26 -40.61 20.44
CA GLY A 303 5.66 -41.42 21.51
C GLY A 303 4.51 -40.75 22.27
N ALA A 304 4.21 -39.48 22.01
CA ALA A 304 3.18 -38.72 22.71
C ALA A 304 1.75 -38.88 22.12
N ALA A 305 1.58 -39.72 21.10
CA ALA A 305 0.30 -40.02 20.48
C ALA A 305 -0.57 -40.98 21.33
N GLY A 306 -0.73 -40.67 22.62
CA GLY A 306 -1.62 -41.38 23.54
C GLY A 306 -3.05 -40.85 23.46
N SER A 307 -4.00 -41.75 23.20
CA SER A 307 -5.45 -41.51 23.35
C SER A 307 -6.05 -40.28 22.65
N ALA A 308 -5.94 -40.24 21.31
CA ALA A 308 -6.92 -39.58 20.45
C ALA A 308 -7.30 -40.54 19.30
N GLY A 309 -8.40 -41.27 19.45
CA GLY A 309 -8.83 -42.27 18.46
C GLY A 309 -9.64 -41.65 17.32
N GLY A 310 -9.05 -41.55 16.12
CA GLY A 310 -9.71 -40.93 14.97
C GLY A 310 -9.13 -41.35 13.61
N ALA A 311 -9.71 -42.40 13.03
CA ALA A 311 -9.67 -42.80 11.61
C ALA A 311 -8.41 -42.50 10.76
N ALA A 312 -7.66 -43.54 10.41
CA ALA A 312 -6.81 -43.50 9.22
C ALA A 312 -7.67 -43.52 7.94
N GLY A 313 -7.55 -42.49 7.10
CA GLY A 313 -8.24 -42.38 5.81
C GLY A 313 -7.57 -41.33 4.93
N ALA A 314 -7.32 -41.65 3.66
CA ALA A 314 -6.47 -40.83 2.80
C ALA A 314 -7.25 -39.79 1.97
N ALA A 315 -6.78 -38.56 1.96
CA ALA A 315 -7.06 -37.55 0.96
C ALA A 315 -5.82 -36.63 0.79
N ALA A 316 -5.56 -36.16 -0.43
CA ALA A 316 -4.42 -35.28 -0.71
C ALA A 316 -4.87 -33.80 -0.71
N GLY A 317 -3.93 -32.89 -0.40
CA GLY A 317 -4.07 -31.46 -0.72
C GLY A 317 -4.00 -30.47 0.44
N THR A 318 -4.10 -30.90 1.69
CA THR A 318 -4.01 -29.98 2.85
C THR A 318 -2.56 -29.72 3.26
N GLN A 319 -2.23 -28.45 3.50
CA GLN A 319 -0.90 -27.97 3.85
C GLN A 319 -0.40 -28.60 5.17
N SER A 320 0.87 -29.04 5.19
CA SER A 320 1.49 -29.68 6.37
C SER A 320 1.70 -28.67 7.51
N THR A 321 0.70 -28.51 8.36
CA THR A 321 0.79 -27.69 9.57
C THR A 321 1.65 -28.36 10.63
N THR A 322 2.94 -28.06 10.63
CA THR A 322 3.80 -28.22 11.83
C THR A 322 3.08 -27.52 12.99
N PRO A 323 2.72 -28.21 14.08
CA PRO A 323 1.92 -27.61 15.14
C PRO A 323 2.70 -26.47 15.78
N GLY A 324 2.07 -25.30 15.94
CA GLY A 324 2.69 -24.12 16.51
C GLY A 324 1.69 -23.30 17.30
N PHE A 325 2.17 -22.22 17.91
CA PHE A 325 1.32 -21.25 18.60
C PHE A 325 1.70 -19.82 18.22
N ASP A 326 0.69 -18.98 18.05
CA ASP A 326 0.88 -17.57 17.77
C ASP A 326 1.22 -16.79 19.05
N VAL A 327 2.02 -15.76 18.91
CA VAL A 327 2.44 -14.83 19.97
C VAL A 327 2.31 -13.41 19.43
N GLY A 328 1.54 -12.56 20.12
CA GLY A 328 1.52 -11.13 19.90
C GLY A 328 2.80 -10.49 20.41
N ARG A 329 3.46 -9.69 19.56
CA ARG A 329 4.77 -9.07 19.81
C ARG A 329 4.72 -7.55 19.90
N LEU A 330 3.78 -6.90 19.21
CA LEU A 330 3.67 -5.44 19.16
C LEU A 330 2.21 -5.05 18.91
N LYS A 331 1.76 -3.93 19.47
CA LYS A 331 0.50 -3.25 19.11
C LYS A 331 0.81 -1.90 18.48
N ILE A 332 0.21 -1.64 17.34
CA ILE A 332 0.31 -0.37 16.61
C ILE A 332 -1.08 0.25 16.66
N ASN A 333 -1.25 1.36 17.37
CA ASN A 333 -2.53 2.06 17.43
C ASN A 333 -2.82 2.71 16.07
N VAL A 334 -4.00 2.45 15.52
CA VAL A 334 -4.48 3.12 14.31
C VAL A 334 -5.09 4.44 14.76
N SER A 335 -4.52 5.55 14.31
CA SER A 335 -5.08 6.88 14.54
C SER A 335 -5.96 7.30 13.36
N GLU A 336 -6.77 8.35 13.53
CA GLU A 336 -7.52 8.93 12.40
C GLU A 336 -6.58 9.35 11.24
N ALA A 337 -5.34 9.73 11.54
CA ALA A 337 -4.32 10.06 10.53
C ALA A 337 -3.79 8.85 9.72
N ALA A 338 -4.14 7.62 10.10
CA ALA A 338 -3.93 6.45 9.24
C ALA A 338 -4.88 6.44 8.03
N VAL A 339 -6.06 7.04 8.18
CA VAL A 339 -7.05 7.27 7.12
C VAL A 339 -6.80 8.64 6.51
N THR A 340 -6.37 8.67 5.24
CA THR A 340 -6.00 9.92 4.58
C THR A 340 -7.23 10.77 4.28
N LEU A 341 -7.47 11.84 5.05
CA LEU A 341 -8.51 12.85 4.78
C LEU A 341 -7.97 13.93 3.82
N PRO A 342 -8.81 14.64 3.04
CA PRO A 342 -8.36 15.68 2.10
C PRO A 342 -7.43 16.73 2.72
N ASN A 343 -7.74 17.19 3.93
CA ASN A 343 -6.99 18.20 4.67
C ASN A 343 -5.65 17.70 5.27
N THR A 344 -5.35 16.40 5.16
CA THR A 344 -4.04 15.83 5.55
C THR A 344 -3.07 15.69 4.38
N LEU A 345 -3.56 15.88 3.14
CA LEU A 345 -2.75 15.86 1.92
C LEU A 345 -2.08 17.22 1.68
N PRO A 346 -0.91 17.27 1.03
CA PRO A 346 -0.26 18.53 0.68
C PRO A 346 -1.11 19.33 -0.31
N ALA A 347 -1.33 20.62 -0.03
CA ALA A 347 -2.03 21.53 -0.93
C ALA A 347 -1.29 21.69 -2.27
N TYR A 348 -2.03 21.65 -3.37
CA TYR A 348 -1.49 21.59 -4.73
C TYR A 348 -2.11 22.64 -5.66
N THR A 349 -1.22 23.34 -6.37
CA THR A 349 -1.55 24.34 -7.39
C THR A 349 -1.66 23.67 -8.76
N ILE A 350 -2.83 23.80 -9.39
CA ILE A 350 -3.12 23.28 -10.74
C ILE A 350 -2.08 23.80 -11.75
N GLY A 351 -1.65 22.91 -12.66
CA GLY A 351 -0.60 23.13 -13.65
C GLY A 351 0.82 22.79 -13.18
N THR A 352 1.07 22.65 -11.88
CA THR A 352 2.41 22.34 -11.34
C THR A 352 2.75 20.83 -11.42
N PRO A 353 4.02 20.43 -11.31
CA PRO A 353 4.39 19.02 -11.22
C PRO A 353 3.84 18.35 -9.95
N ILE A 354 3.21 17.19 -10.09
CA ILE A 354 2.85 16.32 -8.96
C ILE A 354 4.12 15.64 -8.45
N ALA A 355 4.36 15.69 -7.15
CA ALA A 355 5.40 14.91 -6.49
C ALA A 355 4.94 13.45 -6.33
N PHE A 356 5.78 12.50 -6.75
CA PHE A 356 5.56 11.07 -6.59
C PHE A 356 6.47 10.49 -5.52
N ASP A 357 6.05 9.39 -4.91
CA ASP A 357 6.87 8.58 -4.03
C ASP A 357 8.14 8.08 -4.77
N PRO A 358 9.35 8.26 -4.22
CA PRO A 358 10.60 7.88 -4.89
C PRO A 358 10.79 6.37 -5.06
N LEU A 359 9.99 5.53 -4.40
CA LEU A 359 9.98 4.07 -4.54
C LEU A 359 8.92 3.57 -5.54
N ASN A 360 8.11 4.46 -6.11
CA ASN A 360 7.12 4.07 -7.12
C ASN A 360 7.81 3.50 -8.38
N ARG A 361 7.17 2.52 -9.03
CA ARG A 361 7.74 1.83 -10.20
C ARG A 361 6.88 1.98 -11.47
N LEU A 362 5.76 2.68 -11.36
CA LEU A 362 4.81 2.93 -12.45
C LEU A 362 5.16 4.18 -13.27
N MET A 363 5.75 5.19 -12.62
CA MET A 363 6.26 6.39 -13.28
C MET A 363 7.74 6.22 -13.61
N ASN A 364 8.10 6.30 -14.88
CA ASN A 364 9.49 6.48 -15.29
C ASN A 364 9.99 7.85 -14.80
N SER A 365 11.24 7.95 -14.32
CA SER A 365 11.82 9.18 -13.77
C SER A 365 11.90 10.35 -14.77
N GLY A 366 11.90 10.05 -16.08
CA GLY A 366 11.75 11.04 -17.15
C GLY A 366 10.32 11.49 -17.41
N THR A 367 9.30 10.94 -16.74
CA THR A 367 7.89 11.31 -16.94
C THR A 367 7.38 12.22 -15.83
N GLN A 368 6.88 13.40 -16.20
CA GLN A 368 6.25 14.35 -15.29
C GLN A 368 4.72 14.33 -15.46
N VAL A 369 3.98 14.37 -14.35
CA VAL A 369 2.52 14.51 -14.37
C VAL A 369 2.12 15.85 -13.73
N SER A 370 1.12 16.51 -14.31
CA SER A 370 0.45 17.69 -13.76
C SER A 370 -1.05 17.50 -13.90
N LEU A 371 -1.82 17.80 -12.85
CA LEU A 371 -3.27 18.05 -13.00
C LEU A 371 -3.41 19.44 -13.63
N MET A 372 -4.09 19.52 -14.78
CA MET A 372 -4.22 20.75 -15.58
C MET A 372 -5.62 21.36 -15.49
N GLU A 373 -6.64 20.53 -15.35
CA GLU A 373 -8.03 20.96 -15.10
C GLU A 373 -8.71 20.03 -14.10
N LEU A 374 -9.52 20.58 -13.20
CA LEU A 374 -10.42 19.87 -12.29
C LEU A 374 -11.75 20.63 -12.18
N HIS A 375 -12.82 20.10 -12.77
CA HIS A 375 -14.14 20.74 -12.75
C HIS A 375 -15.23 19.79 -12.31
N MET A 376 -16.35 20.34 -11.84
CA MET A 376 -17.56 19.61 -11.48
C MET A 376 -18.64 19.83 -12.53
N HIS A 377 -19.11 18.76 -13.14
CA HIS A 377 -20.12 18.74 -14.19
C HIS A 377 -21.47 18.34 -13.58
N GLU A 378 -22.53 19.08 -13.89
CA GLU A 378 -23.89 18.83 -13.38
C GLU A 378 -24.63 17.87 -14.30
N ASN A 379 -25.09 16.73 -13.75
CA ASN A 379 -25.84 15.72 -14.50
C ASN A 379 -27.33 15.84 -14.17
N THR A 380 -28.05 16.68 -14.93
CA THR A 380 -29.44 17.05 -14.66
C THR A 380 -30.38 15.84 -14.62
N GLY A 381 -30.99 15.60 -13.46
CA GLY A 381 -31.92 14.50 -13.22
C GLY A 381 -31.29 13.20 -12.69
N SER A 382 -29.96 13.09 -12.65
CA SER A 382 -29.28 11.83 -12.29
C SER A 382 -28.98 11.63 -10.79
N GLY A 383 -29.13 12.68 -9.96
CA GLY A 383 -28.91 12.60 -8.50
C GLY A 383 -27.44 12.57 -8.05
N PHE A 384 -26.49 12.54 -8.99
CA PHE A 384 -25.05 12.62 -8.76
C PHE A 384 -24.43 13.68 -9.68
N LYS A 385 -23.20 14.11 -9.37
CA LYS A 385 -22.39 14.98 -10.22
C LYS A 385 -21.16 14.23 -10.73
N SER A 386 -20.62 14.67 -11.85
CA SER A 386 -19.37 14.13 -12.40
C SER A 386 -18.23 15.11 -12.17
N VAL A 387 -17.29 14.78 -11.29
CA VAL A 387 -16.01 15.51 -11.24
C VAL A 387 -15.12 14.96 -12.35
N VAL A 388 -14.49 15.82 -13.12
CA VAL A 388 -13.52 15.43 -14.17
C VAL A 388 -12.17 16.08 -13.89
N ALA A 389 -11.13 15.26 -13.89
CA ALA A 389 -9.74 15.66 -13.72
C ALA A 389 -8.95 15.36 -15.00
N LYS A 390 -8.32 16.37 -15.61
CA LYS A 390 -7.42 16.21 -16.77
C LYS A 390 -5.97 16.31 -16.34
N PHE A 391 -5.19 15.27 -16.59
CA PHE A 391 -3.76 15.25 -16.31
C PHE A 391 -2.95 15.36 -17.61
N ARG A 392 -1.96 16.25 -17.62
CA ARG A 392 -0.86 16.26 -18.60
C ARG A 392 0.20 15.28 -18.12
N LEU A 393 0.55 14.31 -18.95
CA LEU A 393 1.73 13.45 -18.78
C LEU A 393 2.77 13.88 -19.82
N GLN A 394 3.89 14.45 -19.38
CA GLN A 394 4.99 14.91 -20.24
C GLN A 394 6.19 13.97 -20.12
N ASN A 395 6.70 13.49 -21.26
CA ASN A 395 7.99 12.83 -21.31
C ASN A 395 9.10 13.89 -21.46
N LYS A 396 10.00 13.96 -20.49
CA LYS A 396 11.18 14.85 -20.45
C LYS A 396 12.50 14.11 -20.72
N SER A 397 12.44 12.83 -21.07
CA SER A 397 13.61 12.08 -21.54
C SER A 397 13.78 12.20 -23.06
N ASP A 398 14.97 11.85 -23.53
CA ASP A 398 15.36 11.72 -24.94
C ASP A 398 14.84 10.43 -25.59
N GLN A 399 14.25 9.52 -24.80
CA GLN A 399 13.78 8.20 -25.23
C GLN A 399 12.25 8.10 -25.19
N THR A 400 11.65 7.25 -26.02
CA THR A 400 10.22 6.95 -25.95
C THR A 400 9.93 6.12 -24.68
N VAL A 401 8.94 6.55 -23.89
CA VAL A 401 8.50 5.84 -22.67
C VAL A 401 7.07 5.32 -22.84
N THR A 402 6.71 4.22 -22.17
CA THR A 402 5.33 3.74 -22.11
C THR A 402 4.43 4.78 -21.45
N LEU A 403 3.20 4.99 -21.95
CA LEU A 403 2.23 5.88 -21.32
C LEU A 403 1.81 5.27 -19.96
N PRO A 404 2.09 5.92 -18.82
CA PRO A 404 1.71 5.39 -17.51
C PRO A 404 0.20 5.16 -17.39
N ALA A 405 -0.17 4.12 -16.65
CA ALA A 405 -1.56 3.72 -16.43
C ALA A 405 -1.84 3.57 -14.92
N PHE A 406 -1.83 4.72 -14.22
CA PHE A 406 -2.27 4.80 -12.84
C PHE A 406 -3.80 4.76 -12.74
N GLN A 407 -4.30 4.36 -11.57
CA GLN A 407 -5.67 4.64 -11.15
C GLN A 407 -5.71 5.97 -10.38
N THR A 408 -6.89 6.54 -10.21
CA THR A 408 -7.10 7.71 -9.34
C THR A 408 -8.24 7.46 -8.36
N GLU A 409 -8.16 8.13 -7.21
CA GLU A 409 -9.14 8.10 -6.15
C GLU A 409 -9.38 9.55 -5.70
N LEU A 410 -10.64 9.98 -5.72
CA LEU A 410 -11.06 11.30 -5.25
C LEU A 410 -11.62 11.14 -3.84
N LEU A 411 -11.13 11.96 -2.90
CA LEU A 411 -11.64 12.07 -1.55
C LEU A 411 -12.57 13.28 -1.46
N GLY A 412 -13.82 13.04 -1.08
CA GLY A 412 -14.80 14.07 -0.78
C GLY A 412 -14.49 14.83 0.51
N SER A 413 -15.15 15.97 0.68
CA SER A 413 -15.04 16.83 1.86
C SER A 413 -15.51 16.17 3.17
N ASP A 414 -16.27 15.07 3.06
CA ASP A 414 -16.74 14.18 4.12
C ASP A 414 -15.75 13.05 4.47
N GLY A 415 -14.66 12.91 3.70
CA GLY A 415 -13.72 11.79 3.80
C GLY A 415 -14.14 10.53 3.01
N SER A 416 -15.27 10.56 2.29
CA SER A 416 -15.69 9.46 1.43
C SER A 416 -14.77 9.32 0.21
N SER A 417 -14.56 8.09 -0.24
CA SER A 417 -13.67 7.75 -1.36
C SER A 417 -14.45 7.40 -2.62
N TYR A 418 -14.05 7.98 -3.76
CA TYR A 418 -14.68 7.82 -5.06
C TYR A 418 -13.64 7.38 -6.10
N ALA A 419 -13.80 6.16 -6.65
CA ALA A 419 -12.88 5.62 -7.64
C ALA A 419 -12.98 6.36 -9.00
N GLY A 420 -11.85 6.73 -9.58
CA GLY A 420 -11.77 7.46 -10.86
C GLY A 420 -11.70 6.53 -12.06
N THR A 421 -12.67 6.62 -12.96
CA THR A 421 -12.60 5.92 -14.25
C THR A 421 -11.80 6.72 -15.24
N ARG A 422 -10.68 6.15 -15.70
CA ARG A 422 -9.84 6.71 -16.77
C ARG A 422 -10.56 6.62 -18.11
N GLN A 423 -10.52 7.71 -18.87
CA GLN A 423 -10.93 7.72 -20.28
C GLN A 423 -9.98 6.85 -21.12
N THR A 424 -10.50 6.11 -22.10
CA THR A 424 -9.71 5.23 -22.96
C THR A 424 -8.72 6.03 -23.81
N ALA A 425 -7.44 5.98 -23.47
CA ALA A 425 -6.36 6.57 -24.26
C ALA A 425 -6.04 5.69 -25.48
N THR A 426 -5.91 6.28 -26.67
CA THR A 426 -5.46 5.54 -27.87
C THR A 426 -3.93 5.39 -27.96
N ALA A 427 -3.16 6.22 -27.26
CA ALA A 427 -1.70 6.17 -27.28
C ALA A 427 -1.15 5.17 -26.25
N ALA A 428 -0.26 4.27 -26.69
CA ALA A 428 0.44 3.34 -25.79
C ALA A 428 1.77 3.91 -25.23
N ASN A 429 2.35 4.92 -25.88
CA ASN A 429 3.67 5.46 -25.57
C ASN A 429 3.69 6.99 -25.68
N LEU A 430 4.56 7.64 -24.90
CA LEU A 430 4.92 9.05 -24.98
C LEU A 430 6.26 9.21 -25.73
N MET A 431 6.26 9.92 -26.85
CA MET A 431 7.49 10.30 -27.56
C MET A 431 8.31 11.32 -26.76
N PRO A 432 9.64 11.45 -27.00
CA PRO A 432 10.49 12.45 -26.35
C PRO A 432 9.92 13.87 -26.41
N ASN A 433 10.05 14.63 -25.32
CA ASN A 433 9.56 16.00 -25.10
C ASN A 433 8.04 16.25 -25.20
N LEU A 434 7.29 15.37 -25.88
CA LEU A 434 5.83 15.51 -26.03
C LEU A 434 5.08 15.26 -24.71
N SER A 435 3.91 15.89 -24.64
CA SER A 435 2.91 15.69 -23.61
C SER A 435 1.69 14.97 -24.18
N TYR A 436 0.92 14.29 -23.33
CA TYR A 436 -0.38 13.71 -23.67
C TYR A 436 -1.38 14.00 -22.55
N VAL A 437 -2.65 14.25 -22.90
CA VAL A 437 -3.72 14.52 -21.93
C VAL A 437 -4.52 13.25 -21.65
N VAL A 438 -4.79 12.96 -20.37
CA VAL A 438 -5.69 11.88 -19.95
C VAL A 438 -6.74 12.41 -18.99
N SER A 439 -7.99 12.03 -19.21
CA SER A 439 -9.13 12.39 -18.36
C SER A 439 -9.45 11.26 -17.38
N TYR A 440 -9.79 11.60 -16.15
CA TYR A 440 -10.47 10.70 -15.20
C TYR A 440 -11.80 11.32 -14.79
N SER A 441 -12.83 10.49 -14.66
CA SER A 441 -14.16 10.88 -14.21
C SER A 441 -14.52 10.18 -12.90
N PHE A 442 -15.09 10.93 -11.96
CA PHE A 442 -15.53 10.45 -10.64
C PHE A 442 -17.02 10.76 -10.48
N MET A 443 -17.79 9.83 -9.93
CA MET A 443 -19.17 10.08 -9.50
C MET A 443 -19.14 10.56 -8.05
N VAL A 444 -19.74 11.72 -7.77
CA VAL A 444 -19.88 12.24 -6.40
C VAL A 444 -21.36 12.55 -6.10
N PRO A 445 -21.80 12.48 -4.83
CA PRO A 445 -23.16 12.86 -4.44
C PRO A 445 -23.47 14.32 -4.83
N ALA A 446 -24.74 14.62 -5.12
CA ALA A 446 -25.17 15.98 -5.47
C ALA A 446 -24.96 17.02 -4.34
N SER A 447 -24.65 16.58 -3.12
CA SER A 447 -24.28 17.42 -1.98
C SER A 447 -22.81 17.87 -1.97
N GLU A 448 -21.93 17.24 -2.74
CA GLU A 448 -20.53 17.67 -2.85
C GLU A 448 -20.44 18.96 -3.70
N LYS A 449 -19.53 19.85 -3.28
CA LYS A 449 -19.32 21.18 -3.82
C LYS A 449 -17.95 21.37 -4.48
N GLY A 450 -16.96 20.55 -4.10
CA GLY A 450 -15.62 20.60 -4.64
C GLY A 450 -14.69 21.65 -4.01
N GLU A 451 -15.09 22.29 -2.90
CA GLU A 451 -14.31 23.32 -2.21
C GLU A 451 -12.99 22.78 -1.63
N GLN A 452 -12.96 21.50 -1.21
CA GLN A 452 -11.79 20.83 -0.63
C GLN A 452 -11.78 19.34 -1.01
N LEU A 453 -11.14 19.00 -2.12
CA LEU A 453 -11.03 17.63 -2.62
C LEU A 453 -9.61 17.09 -2.44
N GLY A 454 -9.49 15.84 -2.00
CA GLY A 454 -8.23 15.10 -2.05
C GLY A 454 -8.16 14.29 -3.35
N ILE A 455 -6.99 14.22 -3.98
CA ILE A 455 -6.75 13.34 -5.12
C ILE A 455 -5.54 12.47 -4.79
N LYS A 456 -5.72 11.15 -4.85
CA LYS A 456 -4.63 10.16 -4.84
C LYS A 456 -4.44 9.59 -6.24
N LEU A 457 -3.19 9.34 -6.60
CA LEU A 457 -2.80 8.53 -7.76
C LEU A 457 -2.32 7.18 -7.22
N LEU A 458 -2.83 6.09 -7.80
CA LEU A 458 -2.63 4.73 -7.30
C LEU A 458 -1.92 3.86 -8.36
N ASP A 459 -0.98 3.03 -7.92
CA ASP A 459 -0.39 1.96 -8.71
C ASP A 459 -1.10 0.64 -8.39
N ASN A 460 -1.86 0.15 -9.37
CA ASN A 460 -2.55 -1.13 -9.36
C ASN A 460 -1.91 -2.17 -10.29
N LEU A 461 -0.74 -1.87 -10.88
CA LEU A 461 -0.04 -2.73 -11.84
C LEU A 461 1.20 -3.37 -11.23
N THR A 462 2.05 -2.62 -10.54
CA THR A 462 3.26 -3.16 -9.90
C THR A 462 3.01 -3.64 -8.47
N SER A 463 1.88 -3.22 -7.87
CA SER A 463 1.39 -3.67 -6.55
C SER A 463 0.28 -4.74 -6.62
N ALA A 464 -0.09 -5.19 -7.83
CA ALA A 464 -1.25 -6.04 -8.07
C ALA A 464 -1.28 -7.31 -7.17
N PRO A 465 -2.46 -7.72 -6.65
CA PRO A 465 -3.79 -7.27 -7.05
C PRO A 465 -4.37 -6.06 -6.28
N TYR A 466 -3.65 -5.50 -5.28
CA TYR A 466 -4.13 -4.35 -4.50
C TYR A 466 -3.42 -3.07 -4.90
N SER A 467 -4.11 -1.94 -4.83
CA SER A 467 -3.55 -0.65 -5.23
C SER A 467 -2.72 0.00 -4.12
N THR A 468 -1.60 0.66 -4.47
CA THR A 468 -0.78 1.46 -3.55
C THR A 468 -0.81 2.92 -3.96
N THR A 469 -1.00 3.85 -3.02
CA THR A 469 -0.88 5.29 -3.29
C THR A 469 0.57 5.66 -3.66
N ILE A 470 0.76 6.24 -4.85
CA ILE A 470 2.09 6.69 -5.35
C ILE A 470 2.23 8.22 -5.40
N ALA A 471 1.12 8.96 -5.30
CA ALA A 471 1.08 10.39 -5.01
C ALA A 471 -0.27 10.75 -4.38
N GLY A 472 -0.33 11.83 -3.59
CA GLY A 472 -1.57 12.35 -3.03
C GLY A 472 -1.46 13.85 -2.75
N PHE A 473 -2.52 14.60 -3.04
CA PHE A 473 -2.57 16.06 -2.85
C PHE A 473 -3.99 16.58 -2.65
N GLN A 474 -4.12 17.76 -2.03
CA GLN A 474 -5.39 18.48 -1.86
C GLN A 474 -5.51 19.62 -2.89
N THR A 475 -6.68 19.80 -3.49
CA THR A 475 -6.98 20.97 -4.33
C THR A 475 -8.50 21.25 -4.35
N ALA A 476 -8.92 22.27 -5.09
CA ALA A 476 -10.34 22.64 -5.25
C ALA A 476 -10.75 22.56 -6.72
N VAL A 477 -12.05 22.41 -6.99
CA VAL A 477 -12.58 22.54 -8.36
C VAL A 477 -12.40 23.98 -8.85
N GLN A 478 -12.05 24.13 -10.13
CA GLN A 478 -11.96 25.43 -10.78
C GLN A 478 -13.36 25.99 -11.02
N VAL A 479 -13.50 27.30 -10.80
CA VAL A 479 -14.73 28.05 -11.04
C VAL A 479 -14.68 28.65 -12.44
N ASP A 480 -15.56 28.21 -13.33
CA ASP A 480 -15.68 28.73 -14.69
C ASP A 480 -16.25 30.16 -14.70
N ASN A 481 -15.53 31.09 -15.33
CA ASN A 481 -16.03 32.45 -15.57
C ASN A 481 -16.86 32.47 -16.87
N VAL A 482 -18.16 32.19 -16.75
CA VAL A 482 -19.08 32.07 -17.90
C VAL A 482 -19.30 33.35 -18.71
N ASP A 483 -18.88 34.51 -18.19
CA ASP A 483 -18.94 35.80 -18.89
C ASP A 483 -17.66 36.11 -19.69
N SER A 484 -16.59 35.32 -19.48
CA SER A 484 -15.29 35.46 -20.16
C SER A 484 -15.43 35.42 -21.69
N SER A 485 -14.66 36.23 -22.41
CA SER A 485 -14.49 36.12 -23.87
C SER A 485 -13.70 34.87 -24.28
N GLU A 486 -12.91 34.32 -23.36
CA GLU A 486 -11.99 33.20 -23.56
C GLU A 486 -12.42 32.00 -22.69
N MET A 487 -12.63 30.85 -23.33
CA MET A 487 -13.10 29.60 -22.74
C MET A 487 -11.96 28.57 -22.76
N ALA A 488 -11.58 28.03 -21.61
CA ALA A 488 -10.49 27.06 -21.49
C ALA A 488 -10.99 25.62 -21.66
N PHE A 489 -10.31 24.86 -22.53
CA PHE A 489 -10.58 23.46 -22.85
C PHE A 489 -9.24 22.69 -22.96
N TYR A 490 -8.46 22.62 -21.88
CA TYR A 490 -7.04 22.24 -21.93
C TYR A 490 -6.79 20.97 -22.78
N PRO A 491 -5.95 21.03 -23.83
CA PRO A 491 -4.92 22.04 -24.11
C PRO A 491 -5.32 23.17 -25.09
N PHE A 492 -6.61 23.37 -25.34
CA PHE A 492 -7.12 24.44 -26.21
C PHE A 492 -7.63 25.63 -25.41
N ASN A 493 -7.52 26.83 -25.98
CA ASN A 493 -8.22 28.04 -25.54
C ASN A 493 -9.09 28.54 -26.70
N VAL A 494 -10.39 28.75 -26.44
CA VAL A 494 -11.35 29.20 -27.45
C VAL A 494 -11.84 30.59 -27.10
N LYS A 495 -11.45 31.58 -27.91
CA LYS A 495 -11.98 32.94 -27.84
C LYS A 495 -13.18 33.08 -28.76
N LEU A 496 -14.29 33.60 -28.24
CA LEU A 496 -15.43 34.01 -29.04
C LEU A 496 -15.34 35.52 -29.32
N ASN A 497 -15.15 35.89 -30.58
CA ASN A 497 -15.02 37.28 -31.01
C ASN A 497 -16.40 37.91 -31.28
N ASP A 498 -17.23 37.21 -32.06
CA ASP A 498 -18.58 37.64 -32.46
C ASP A 498 -19.48 36.42 -32.71
N TRP A 499 -20.80 36.60 -32.66
CA TRP A 499 -21.77 35.55 -33.00
C TRP A 499 -23.08 36.13 -33.52
N THR A 500 -23.74 35.38 -34.41
CA THR A 500 -25.08 35.70 -34.90
C THR A 500 -25.93 34.43 -35.00
N LEU A 501 -27.17 34.49 -34.49
CA LEU A 501 -28.15 33.42 -34.59
C LEU A 501 -29.21 33.78 -35.62
N SER A 502 -29.43 32.88 -36.59
CA SER A 502 -30.44 33.05 -37.64
C SER A 502 -31.42 31.88 -37.66
N ALA A 503 -32.72 32.17 -37.61
CA ALA A 503 -33.77 31.17 -37.75
C ALA A 503 -34.01 30.86 -39.23
N TYR A 504 -34.27 29.60 -39.56
CA TYR A 504 -34.74 29.21 -40.88
C TYR A 504 -35.76 28.07 -40.79
N THR A 505 -36.58 27.94 -41.83
CA THR A 505 -37.67 26.97 -41.89
C THR A 505 -37.45 26.09 -43.11
N ASN A 506 -37.36 24.78 -42.91
CA ASN A 506 -37.25 23.81 -43.99
C ASN A 506 -38.67 23.51 -44.53
N PRO A 507 -38.98 23.78 -45.81
CA PRO A 507 -40.30 23.57 -46.38
C PRO A 507 -40.52 22.07 -46.70
N GLY A 508 -40.72 21.27 -45.67
CA GLY A 508 -41.11 19.87 -45.73
C GLY A 508 -42.56 19.64 -45.26
N LEU A 509 -42.96 18.37 -45.23
CA LEU A 509 -44.16 17.90 -44.53
C LEU A 509 -43.76 16.76 -43.58
N PRO A 510 -43.76 16.96 -42.25
CA PRO A 510 -44.06 18.21 -41.55
C PRO A 510 -43.05 19.33 -41.85
N ILE A 511 -43.47 20.58 -41.64
CA ILE A 511 -42.57 21.73 -41.65
C ILE A 511 -41.64 21.58 -40.45
N THR A 512 -40.33 21.73 -40.64
CA THR A 512 -39.35 21.72 -39.54
C THR A 512 -38.62 23.05 -39.46
N TYR A 513 -38.53 23.56 -38.24
CA TYR A 513 -37.73 24.74 -37.92
C TYR A 513 -36.29 24.30 -37.62
N SER A 514 -35.34 25.20 -37.85
CA SER A 514 -33.92 25.03 -37.55
C SER A 514 -33.30 26.38 -37.23
N TYR A 515 -32.19 26.38 -36.48
CA TYR A 515 -31.37 27.58 -36.31
C TYR A 515 -29.97 27.36 -36.90
N LYS A 516 -29.43 28.41 -37.50
CA LYS A 516 -28.04 28.50 -37.96
C LYS A 516 -27.32 29.51 -37.09
N LEU A 517 -26.45 29.01 -36.22
CA LEU A 517 -25.51 29.79 -35.43
C LEU A 517 -24.24 30.01 -36.25
N LYS A 518 -23.82 31.26 -36.39
CA LYS A 518 -22.53 31.68 -36.94
C LYS A 518 -21.70 32.26 -35.79
N MET A 519 -20.45 31.86 -35.68
CA MET A 519 -19.50 32.33 -34.65
C MET A 519 -18.19 32.69 -35.33
N ASP A 520 -17.54 33.78 -34.92
CA ASP A 520 -16.11 34.00 -35.20
C ASP A 520 -15.28 33.62 -33.98
N LEU A 521 -14.35 32.70 -34.17
CA LEU A 521 -13.57 32.09 -33.10
C LEU A 521 -12.06 32.30 -33.31
N ASN A 522 -11.30 32.38 -32.22
CA ASN A 522 -9.90 31.94 -32.25
C ASN A 522 -9.73 30.69 -31.40
N VAL A 523 -9.07 29.66 -31.95
CA VAL A 523 -8.82 28.37 -31.30
C VAL A 523 -7.31 28.18 -31.19
N ASP A 524 -6.74 28.66 -30.09
CA ASP A 524 -5.32 28.46 -29.77
C ASP A 524 -5.12 27.09 -29.11
N ARG A 525 -3.96 26.46 -29.31
CA ARG A 525 -3.60 25.17 -28.70
C ARG A 525 -2.18 25.24 -28.13
N VAL A 526 -1.99 24.69 -26.94
CA VAL A 526 -0.65 24.52 -26.37
C VAL A 526 0.14 23.51 -27.22
N GLU A 527 1.25 23.96 -27.80
CA GLU A 527 2.17 23.15 -28.58
C GLU A 527 2.78 22.00 -27.75
N ASP A 528 3.32 20.98 -28.42
CA ASP A 528 3.79 19.71 -27.85
C ASP A 528 2.77 18.86 -27.06
N VAL A 529 1.53 19.32 -26.84
CA VAL A 529 0.48 18.54 -26.18
C VAL A 529 -0.37 17.77 -27.19
N VAL A 530 -0.25 16.44 -27.16
CA VAL A 530 -1.03 15.49 -27.94
C VAL A 530 -2.36 15.19 -27.26
N VAL A 531 -3.41 15.09 -28.09
CA VAL A 531 -4.78 14.72 -27.77
C VAL A 531 -5.30 13.79 -28.87
N ASP A 532 -6.25 12.91 -28.55
CA ASP A 532 -6.80 11.93 -29.50
C ASP A 532 -8.27 12.21 -29.88
N ALA A 533 -8.94 11.21 -30.46
CA ALA A 533 -10.32 11.30 -30.92
C ALA A 533 -11.37 11.17 -29.80
N ASN A 534 -10.97 10.74 -28.59
CA ASN A 534 -11.83 10.67 -27.41
C ASN A 534 -11.78 11.98 -26.59
N PHE A 535 -10.95 12.94 -26.98
CA PHE A 535 -10.86 14.25 -26.34
C PHE A 535 -12.25 14.93 -26.25
N PRO A 536 -12.54 15.71 -25.19
CA PRO A 536 -13.81 16.42 -25.02
C PRO A 536 -14.31 17.19 -26.24
N LYS A 537 -15.62 17.42 -26.29
CA LYS A 537 -16.33 18.07 -27.39
C LYS A 537 -16.79 19.47 -26.97
N PHE A 538 -16.74 20.41 -27.90
CA PHE A 538 -17.41 21.71 -27.79
C PHE A 538 -18.90 21.50 -28.12
N THR A 539 -19.79 21.66 -27.13
CA THR A 539 -21.23 21.43 -27.31
C THR A 539 -22.01 22.73 -27.18
N ILE A 540 -22.87 22.98 -28.15
CA ILE A 540 -23.79 24.12 -28.21
C ILE A 540 -25.19 23.60 -27.92
N GLU A 541 -25.86 24.14 -26.91
CA GLU A 541 -27.30 23.94 -26.69
C GLU A 541 -28.06 25.23 -26.92
N LEU A 542 -29.22 25.13 -27.57
CA LEU A 542 -30.16 26.23 -27.74
C LEU A 542 -31.31 26.06 -26.75
N VAL A 543 -31.59 27.09 -25.96
CA VAL A 543 -32.54 27.09 -24.86
C VAL A 543 -33.53 28.25 -25.03
N ASP A 544 -34.81 28.02 -24.77
CA ASP A 544 -35.84 29.06 -24.84
C ASP A 544 -35.98 29.88 -23.54
N GLY A 545 -36.84 30.90 -23.59
CA GLY A 545 -37.19 31.73 -22.42
C GLY A 545 -37.91 31.00 -21.27
N LEU A 546 -38.24 29.70 -21.40
CA LEU A 546 -38.74 28.83 -20.33
C LEU A 546 -37.66 27.88 -19.79
N GLY A 547 -36.41 27.99 -20.26
CA GLY A 547 -35.31 27.14 -19.86
C GLY A 547 -35.29 25.75 -20.51
N ARG A 548 -36.12 25.51 -21.54
CA ARG A 548 -36.21 24.20 -22.23
C ARG A 548 -35.16 24.14 -23.34
N THR A 549 -34.34 23.08 -23.36
CA THR A 549 -33.40 22.83 -24.45
C THR A 549 -34.15 22.42 -25.72
N LEU A 550 -34.12 23.28 -26.74
CA LEU A 550 -34.78 23.06 -28.03
C LEU A 550 -34.02 22.07 -28.91
N GLY A 551 -32.68 22.14 -28.86
CA GLY A 551 -31.76 21.29 -29.62
C GLY A 551 -30.31 21.49 -29.18
N SER A 552 -29.43 20.58 -29.62
CA SER A 552 -28.00 20.55 -29.25
C SER A 552 -27.16 20.08 -30.43
N GLN A 553 -25.93 20.57 -30.56
CA GLN A 553 -24.94 20.11 -31.53
C GLN A 553 -23.53 20.15 -30.93
N SER A 554 -22.79 19.06 -31.08
CA SER A 554 -21.39 18.94 -30.62
C SER A 554 -20.41 19.00 -31.79
N VAL A 555 -19.23 19.55 -31.53
CA VAL A 555 -18.11 19.71 -32.47
C VAL A 555 -16.82 19.24 -31.76
N PRO A 556 -16.00 18.36 -32.37
CA PRO A 556 -14.76 17.90 -31.73
C PRO A 556 -13.64 18.95 -31.84
N PHE A 557 -12.60 18.85 -31.02
CA PHE A 557 -11.36 19.62 -31.18
C PHE A 557 -10.30 18.91 -32.05
N THR A 558 -10.57 17.68 -32.48
CA THR A 558 -9.64 16.85 -33.26
C THR A 558 -10.38 16.12 -34.40
N GLY A 559 -9.65 15.78 -35.47
CA GLY A 559 -10.18 14.95 -36.56
C GLY A 559 -11.11 15.67 -37.54
N THR A 560 -12.02 14.92 -38.15
CA THR A 560 -12.90 15.43 -39.22
C THR A 560 -14.01 16.32 -38.65
N GLY A 561 -14.15 17.52 -39.19
CA GLY A 561 -15.15 18.50 -38.72
C GLY A 561 -14.78 19.17 -37.39
N MET A 562 -13.48 19.21 -37.06
CA MET A 562 -13.00 19.85 -35.83
C MET A 562 -13.19 21.38 -35.84
N LEU A 563 -13.30 21.95 -34.63
CA LEU A 563 -13.33 23.38 -34.40
C LEU A 563 -11.99 24.03 -34.83
N ILE A 564 -12.06 25.11 -35.61
CA ILE A 564 -10.88 25.89 -36.08
C ILE A 564 -11.16 27.39 -35.96
N SER A 565 -10.10 28.21 -35.95
CA SER A 565 -10.22 29.68 -35.96
C SER A 565 -10.93 30.22 -37.21
N GLY A 566 -11.53 31.40 -37.08
CA GLY A 566 -12.34 32.07 -38.10
C GLY A 566 -13.83 31.72 -38.02
N GLU A 567 -14.55 32.06 -39.08
CA GLU A 567 -16.01 31.92 -39.16
C GLU A 567 -16.47 30.45 -39.19
N GLN A 568 -17.05 29.99 -38.08
CA GLN A 568 -17.73 28.70 -37.97
C GLN A 568 -19.24 28.85 -38.15
N THR A 569 -19.85 27.91 -38.87
CA THR A 569 -21.31 27.77 -39.01
C THR A 569 -21.74 26.45 -38.41
N VAL A 570 -22.65 26.50 -37.43
CA VAL A 570 -23.28 25.34 -36.82
C VAL A 570 -24.78 25.37 -37.06
N GLN A 571 -25.34 24.27 -37.57
CA GLN A 571 -26.78 24.11 -37.72
C GLN A 571 -27.35 23.30 -36.56
N ILE A 572 -28.33 23.86 -35.87
CA ILE A 572 -29.11 23.19 -34.84
C ILE A 572 -30.43 22.78 -35.50
N ASN A 573 -30.47 21.53 -35.95
CA ASN A 573 -31.56 20.94 -36.71
C ASN A 573 -32.47 20.09 -35.81
N ASN A 574 -33.69 19.79 -36.29
CA ASN A 574 -34.67 18.92 -35.60
C ASN A 574 -35.03 19.42 -34.18
N ILE A 575 -35.12 20.74 -34.00
CA ILE A 575 -35.56 21.35 -32.74
C ILE A 575 -37.01 20.96 -32.41
N LYS A 576 -37.30 20.84 -31.11
CA LYS A 576 -38.59 20.34 -30.60
C LYS A 576 -39.63 21.46 -30.46
N THR A 577 -39.89 22.20 -31.54
CA THR A 577 -40.84 23.33 -31.55
C THR A 577 -41.79 23.28 -32.76
N GLU A 578 -43.02 23.75 -32.57
CA GLU A 578 -44.04 23.91 -33.63
C GLU A 578 -43.98 25.30 -34.31
N GLN A 579 -43.09 26.17 -33.82
CA GLN A 579 -42.86 27.53 -34.31
C GLN A 579 -41.39 27.95 -34.11
N GLN A 580 -41.02 29.14 -34.59
CA GLN A 580 -39.78 29.81 -34.18
C GLN A 580 -40.00 30.47 -32.81
N GLU A 581 -39.13 30.19 -31.85
CA GLU A 581 -39.17 30.78 -30.49
C GLU A 581 -38.21 31.99 -30.39
N TYR A 582 -38.56 32.95 -29.53
CA TYR A 582 -37.75 34.14 -29.18
C TYR A 582 -38.21 34.71 -27.81
N PRO A 583 -37.32 35.24 -26.95
CA PRO A 583 -35.86 35.25 -27.07
C PRO A 583 -35.23 33.89 -26.80
N LEU A 584 -33.97 33.73 -27.21
CA LEU A 584 -33.21 32.50 -27.08
C LEU A 584 -31.93 32.72 -26.28
N THR A 585 -31.53 31.69 -25.55
CA THR A 585 -30.25 31.60 -24.85
C THR A 585 -29.43 30.48 -25.48
N ILE A 586 -28.17 30.77 -25.82
CA ILE A 586 -27.21 29.76 -26.26
C ILE A 586 -26.33 29.41 -25.06
N LYS A 587 -26.20 28.13 -24.75
CA LYS A 587 -25.26 27.64 -23.75
C LYS A 587 -24.14 26.87 -24.44
N LEU A 588 -22.91 27.23 -24.10
CA LEU A 588 -21.69 26.62 -24.63
C LEU A 588 -21.06 25.78 -23.51
N TYR A 589 -20.79 24.52 -23.81
CA TYR A 589 -20.29 23.54 -22.84
C TYR A 589 -19.04 22.85 -23.35
N GLU A 590 -18.22 22.38 -22.41
CA GLU A 590 -17.44 21.17 -22.61
C GLU A 590 -18.29 19.93 -22.31
N THR A 591 -18.27 18.93 -23.19
CA THR A 591 -18.94 17.64 -23.00
C THR A 591 -17.93 16.51 -23.06
N ILE A 592 -17.99 15.61 -22.07
CA ILE A 592 -17.05 14.51 -21.88
C ILE A 592 -17.83 13.20 -21.75
N ASP A 593 -17.48 12.22 -22.58
CA ASP A 593 -18.11 10.90 -22.56
C ASP A 593 -17.58 10.12 -21.35
N THR A 594 -18.45 9.82 -20.38
CA THR A 594 -18.14 9.00 -19.19
C THR A 594 -18.87 7.65 -19.27
N PRO A 595 -18.49 6.65 -18.45
CA PRO A 595 -19.21 5.37 -18.39
C PRO A 595 -20.71 5.49 -18.03
N ASN A 596 -21.09 6.63 -17.44
CA ASN A 596 -22.44 6.91 -16.93
C ASN A 596 -23.20 7.93 -17.80
N GLY A 597 -22.66 8.28 -18.97
CA GLY A 597 -23.23 9.26 -19.91
C GLY A 597 -22.37 10.51 -20.12
N GLU A 598 -22.90 11.48 -20.85
CA GLU A 598 -22.26 12.77 -21.12
C GLU A 598 -22.22 13.66 -19.87
N ALA A 599 -21.02 14.01 -19.40
CA ALA A 599 -20.81 14.99 -18.35
C ALA A 599 -20.59 16.39 -18.96
N LYS A 600 -21.40 17.39 -18.58
CA LYS A 600 -21.39 18.74 -19.17
C LYS A 600 -20.91 19.82 -18.20
N ARG A 601 -19.89 20.59 -18.60
CA ARG A 601 -19.39 21.80 -17.92
C ARG A 601 -19.81 23.03 -18.73
N LEU A 602 -20.58 23.93 -18.14
CA LEU A 602 -20.98 25.18 -18.79
C LEU A 602 -19.79 26.14 -18.81
N VAL A 603 -19.27 26.47 -20.00
CA VAL A 603 -18.14 27.40 -20.14
C VAL A 603 -18.57 28.82 -20.50
N LYS A 604 -19.74 29.00 -21.14
CA LYS A 604 -20.26 30.32 -21.51
C LYS A 604 -21.76 30.31 -21.78
N THR A 605 -22.42 31.45 -21.52
CA THR A 605 -23.82 31.71 -21.93
C THR A 605 -23.88 32.93 -22.85
N LEU A 606 -24.75 32.90 -23.86
CA LEU A 606 -25.05 34.01 -24.78
C LEU A 606 -26.57 34.26 -24.78
N GLN A 607 -27.00 35.52 -24.83
CA GLN A 607 -28.41 35.92 -24.91
C GLN A 607 -28.66 36.74 -26.19
N GLN A 608 -29.80 36.49 -26.85
CA GLN A 608 -30.18 37.08 -28.13
C GLN A 608 -30.94 38.42 -28.00
#